data_AF-A0A443S127-F1
#
_entry.id   AF-A0A443S127-F1
#
_cell.length_a   1.000
_cell.length_b   1.000
_cell.length_c   1.000
_cell.angle_alpha   90.00
_cell.angle_beta   90.00
_cell.angle_gamma   90.00
#
_symmetry.space_group_name_H-M   'P 1'
#
loop_
_entity.id
_entity.type
_entity.pdbx_description
1 polymer ?
#
loop_
_entity_poly.entity_id
_entity_poly.type
_entity_poly.pdbx_seq_one_letter_code
_entity_poly.pdbx_strand_id
1 'polypeptide(L)'
;MNLRSSVALFLIYLNCAFAVYFEISETERKCFIERIPGQTLVIGRCKIELNDVNTRGYIQKSSAFEMFVEVRDPYDKTILSKVYGAEGRFSFTSQTPGEHAICLYSNSTRWFAGAKLLGHLDIQVGEYGIDYSVFAQNEETMKFPARLCVVSQKEFEKCNSMRNAFASKRLKPDLSCVVEHSSINCMKAIKDGFADLAVLDAGDIYKAGQSYNLMPIVAEQYDLKEPSYYVIAIAKQSDKDTDLLYLKGKRSCHTGINKAAGWVMPMSFLLTNNRIRPYGCDSSKAASEFFQKSCVPGVLSILYGGTSSWSFANLCDLCHGTSSHFCSRSAAEPFYGDTGALRCLVEGGGQIAFAKHTTILENTGQRNPSWWSRNLIPDDFELLCRDGSRAKFNEFERCNLGKVAANAIVTSKDRKKEFVDAYVNLFLIAQQLYGSKYSSDFTFKMFTSEDEVHDLIFQDATSQLKAIPEHRRNYEIYLGHEFLKSMKVVDCTAAAASVKPLIFISTLLIVIRLLL
;
A
#
# COMPACT_ATOMS: atom_id res chain seq x y z
N MET A 1 -16.86 6.43 -69.10
CA MET A 1 -17.69 6.94 -67.99
C MET A 1 -18.82 5.95 -67.75
N ASN A 2 -18.78 5.19 -66.65
CA ASN A 2 -19.90 4.98 -65.72
C ASN A 2 -19.53 3.91 -64.70
N LEU A 3 -19.19 4.43 -63.52
CA LEU A 3 -18.90 3.75 -62.27
C LEU A 3 -20.23 3.22 -61.70
N ARG A 4 -20.39 1.92 -61.51
CA ARG A 4 -21.48 1.37 -60.68
C ARG A 4 -20.91 0.86 -59.36
N SER A 5 -21.11 1.67 -58.34
CA SER A 5 -20.87 1.38 -56.92
C SER A 5 -21.58 0.10 -56.47
N SER A 6 -20.80 -0.83 -55.91
CA SER A 6 -21.30 -1.83 -54.97
C SER A 6 -20.99 -1.36 -53.56
N VAL A 7 -22.00 -0.83 -52.86
CA VAL A 7 -21.93 -0.49 -51.44
C VAL A 7 -22.14 -1.78 -50.64
N ALA A 8 -21.07 -2.31 -50.08
CA ALA A 8 -21.15 -3.36 -49.06
C ALA A 8 -21.59 -2.71 -47.74
N LEU A 9 -22.81 -3.03 -47.30
CA LEU A 9 -23.35 -2.63 -46.02
C LEU A 9 -22.62 -3.41 -44.91
N PHE A 10 -21.66 -2.77 -44.25
CA PHE A 10 -21.05 -3.30 -43.03
C PHE A 10 -22.05 -3.07 -41.87
N LEU A 11 -22.78 -4.11 -41.48
CA LEU A 11 -23.55 -4.13 -40.24
C LEU A 11 -22.57 -4.21 -39.06
N ILE A 12 -22.18 -3.05 -38.54
CA ILE A 12 -21.46 -2.92 -37.28
C ILE A 12 -22.47 -3.28 -36.17
N TYR A 13 -22.36 -4.48 -35.62
CA TYR A 13 -22.98 -4.82 -34.33
C TYR A 13 -22.33 -3.95 -33.25
N LEU A 14 -22.96 -2.83 -32.90
CA LEU A 14 -22.65 -2.11 -31.67
C LEU A 14 -23.11 -3.00 -30.50
N ASN A 15 -22.17 -3.62 -29.80
CA ASN A 15 -22.41 -4.09 -28.44
C ASN A 15 -22.68 -2.86 -27.58
N CYS A 16 -23.96 -2.56 -27.32
CA CYS A 16 -24.36 -1.54 -26.36
C CYS A 16 -24.02 -2.05 -24.94
N ALA A 17 -22.91 -1.58 -24.38
CA ALA A 17 -22.69 -1.66 -22.94
C ALA A 17 -23.58 -0.59 -22.29
N PHE A 18 -24.63 -1.02 -21.59
CA PHE A 18 -25.54 -0.13 -20.88
C PHE A 18 -24.94 0.21 -19.51
N ALA A 19 -24.32 1.38 -19.40
CA ALA A 19 -23.99 1.97 -18.10
C ALA A 19 -25.23 2.70 -17.55
N VAL A 20 -25.53 2.49 -16.27
CA VAL A 20 -26.66 3.12 -15.57
C VAL A 20 -26.17 4.37 -14.84
N TYR A 21 -26.86 5.49 -15.06
CA TYR A 21 -26.62 6.76 -14.37
C TYR A 21 -27.77 7.03 -13.40
N PHE A 22 -27.46 7.43 -12.19
CA PHE A 22 -28.46 7.66 -11.14
C PHE A 22 -28.02 8.71 -10.15
N GLU A 23 -28.97 9.36 -9.49
CA GLU A 23 -28.66 10.31 -8.41
C GLU A 23 -28.86 9.64 -7.05
N ILE A 24 -27.96 9.90 -6.10
CA ILE A 24 -28.06 9.46 -4.71
C ILE A 24 -28.14 10.70 -3.82
N SER A 25 -29.18 10.78 -3.00
CA SER A 25 -29.37 11.80 -1.97
C SER A 25 -28.72 11.39 -0.64
N GLU A 26 -28.62 12.30 0.33
CA GLU A 26 -28.10 11.98 1.66
C GLU A 26 -28.84 10.80 2.29
N THR A 27 -28.11 9.83 2.83
CA THR A 27 -28.63 8.58 3.43
C THR A 27 -29.47 7.70 2.50
N GLU A 28 -29.57 8.03 1.22
CA GLU A 28 -30.35 7.27 0.25
C GLU A 28 -29.62 5.99 -0.16
N ARG A 29 -30.37 4.88 -0.18
CA ARG A 29 -29.90 3.58 -0.65
C ARG A 29 -30.55 3.27 -2.00
N LYS A 30 -29.73 3.15 -3.04
CA LYS A 30 -30.16 2.81 -4.40
C LYS A 30 -29.82 1.35 -4.70
N CYS A 31 -30.83 0.52 -4.95
CA CYS A 31 -30.67 -0.89 -5.26
C CYS A 31 -31.07 -1.20 -6.70
N PHE A 32 -30.25 -1.99 -7.37
CA PHE A 32 -30.44 -2.48 -8.73
C PHE A 32 -30.62 -4.00 -8.66
N ILE A 33 -31.74 -4.49 -9.19
CA ILE A 33 -32.04 -5.93 -9.18
C ILE A 33 -31.60 -6.53 -10.50
N GLU A 34 -30.70 -7.52 -10.44
CA GLU A 34 -30.17 -8.22 -11.61
C GLU A 34 -30.46 -9.71 -11.51
N ARG A 35 -30.98 -10.32 -12.58
CA ARG A 35 -31.23 -11.77 -12.61
C ARG A 35 -29.97 -12.49 -13.08
N ILE A 36 -29.31 -13.18 -12.16
CA ILE A 36 -27.99 -13.77 -12.41
C ILE A 36 -28.08 -15.29 -12.30
N PRO A 37 -27.56 -16.06 -13.28
CA PRO A 37 -27.51 -17.52 -13.19
C PRO A 37 -26.60 -17.99 -12.03
N GLY A 38 -26.76 -19.24 -11.63
CA GLY A 38 -25.87 -19.86 -10.65
C GLY A 38 -24.44 -19.96 -11.20
N GLN A 39 -23.47 -19.94 -10.31
CA GLN A 39 -22.02 -19.99 -10.59
C GLN A 39 -21.50 -18.87 -11.49
N THR A 40 -22.24 -17.79 -11.69
CA THR A 40 -21.88 -16.72 -12.64
C THR A 40 -21.08 -15.61 -11.96
N LEU A 41 -19.94 -15.24 -12.55
CA LEU A 41 -19.17 -14.06 -12.10
C LEU A 41 -19.83 -12.80 -12.63
N VAL A 42 -20.09 -11.87 -11.73
CA VAL A 42 -20.55 -10.53 -12.03
C VAL A 42 -19.48 -9.54 -11.64
N ILE A 43 -19.18 -8.62 -12.54
CA ILE A 43 -18.21 -7.55 -12.34
C ILE A 43 -18.95 -6.24 -12.44
N GLY A 44 -19.00 -5.49 -11.35
CA GLY A 44 -19.54 -4.14 -11.33
C GLY A 44 -18.43 -3.10 -11.32
N ARG A 45 -18.60 -2.02 -12.07
CA ARG A 45 -17.81 -0.80 -11.94
C ARG A 45 -18.75 0.30 -11.48
N CYS A 46 -18.34 0.98 -10.43
CA CYS A 46 -19.12 2.04 -9.82
C CYS A 46 -18.26 3.29 -9.70
N LYS A 47 -18.83 4.44 -9.99
CA LYS A 47 -18.19 5.75 -9.88
C LYS A 47 -19.21 6.73 -9.31
N ILE A 48 -18.79 7.58 -8.39
CA ILE A 48 -19.60 8.66 -7.85
C ILE A 48 -18.92 10.00 -8.07
N GLU A 49 -19.70 10.97 -8.52
CA GLU A 49 -19.28 12.34 -8.76
C GLU A 49 -20.23 13.30 -8.04
N LEU A 50 -19.71 14.44 -7.58
CA LEU A 50 -20.54 15.49 -7.00
C LEU A 50 -21.27 16.25 -8.10
N ASN A 51 -22.60 16.32 -8.00
CA ASN A 51 -23.43 17.17 -8.85
C ASN A 51 -23.81 18.43 -8.09
N ASP A 52 -23.05 19.52 -8.28
CA ASP A 52 -23.39 20.85 -7.77
C ASP A 52 -24.18 21.62 -8.83
N VAL A 53 -25.45 21.91 -8.53
CA VAL A 53 -26.37 22.63 -9.43
C VAL A 53 -26.01 24.12 -9.52
N ASN A 54 -25.23 24.66 -8.57
CA ASN A 54 -24.92 26.10 -8.50
C ASN A 54 -23.60 26.50 -9.18
N THR A 55 -22.69 25.55 -9.43
CA THR A 55 -21.43 25.84 -10.12
C THR A 55 -21.43 25.16 -11.49
N ARG A 56 -21.37 25.95 -12.56
CA ARG A 56 -21.22 25.48 -13.96
C ARG A 56 -19.89 24.74 -14.17
N GLY A 57 -19.74 23.52 -13.62
CA GLY A 57 -18.65 22.60 -13.92
C GLY A 57 -17.38 22.71 -13.07
N TYR A 58 -17.43 23.24 -11.84
CA TYR A 58 -16.27 23.15 -10.93
C TYR A 58 -16.39 21.90 -10.05
N ILE A 59 -15.93 20.76 -10.59
CA ILE A 59 -15.88 19.47 -9.89
C ILE A 59 -14.84 19.57 -8.77
N GLN A 60 -15.29 19.69 -7.52
CA GLN A 60 -14.42 19.55 -6.36
C GLN A 60 -13.95 18.09 -6.27
N LYS A 61 -12.63 17.86 -6.31
CA LYS A 61 -12.01 16.53 -6.38
C LYS A 61 -12.52 15.60 -5.29
N SER A 62 -12.91 14.40 -5.71
CA SER A 62 -13.65 13.37 -4.99
C SER A 62 -12.83 12.56 -3.97
N SER A 63 -11.79 13.12 -3.34
CA SER A 63 -10.85 12.37 -2.50
C SER A 63 -11.38 12.02 -1.10
N ALA A 64 -12.60 12.40 -0.72
CA ALA A 64 -13.15 12.19 0.63
C ALA A 64 -14.43 11.34 0.70
N PHE A 65 -14.88 10.72 -0.40
CA PHE A 65 -16.17 10.00 -0.42
C PHE A 65 -16.01 8.49 -0.43
N GLU A 66 -16.65 7.85 0.57
CA GLU A 66 -16.79 6.39 0.70
C GLU A 66 -18.18 5.97 0.17
N MET A 67 -18.21 5.03 -0.77
CA MET A 67 -19.42 4.41 -1.31
C MET A 67 -19.50 2.96 -0.85
N PHE A 68 -20.60 2.61 -0.20
CA PHE A 68 -20.90 1.25 0.19
C PHE A 68 -21.57 0.55 -0.99
N VAL A 69 -21.04 -0.61 -1.35
CA VAL A 69 -21.65 -1.54 -2.31
C VAL A 69 -22.00 -2.81 -1.55
N GLU A 70 -23.29 -3.10 -1.44
CA GLU A 70 -23.83 -4.30 -0.84
C GLU A 70 -24.56 -5.11 -1.91
N VAL A 71 -24.24 -6.38 -2.05
CA VAL A 71 -24.93 -7.31 -2.95
C VAL A 71 -25.59 -8.39 -2.13
N ARG A 72 -26.87 -8.65 -2.37
CA ARG A 72 -27.64 -9.73 -1.75
C ARG A 72 -28.11 -10.74 -2.79
N ASP A 73 -28.18 -12.00 -2.41
CA ASP A 73 -28.69 -13.10 -3.22
C ASP A 73 -30.24 -13.16 -3.20
N PRO A 74 -30.86 -14.10 -3.94
CA PRO A 74 -32.32 -14.25 -4.00
C PRO A 74 -32.99 -14.62 -2.67
N TYR A 75 -32.21 -15.03 -1.67
CA TYR A 75 -32.67 -15.37 -0.32
C TYR A 75 -32.35 -14.25 0.69
N ASP A 76 -32.04 -13.04 0.20
CA ASP A 76 -31.65 -11.87 0.99
C ASP A 76 -30.35 -12.06 1.80
N LYS A 77 -29.53 -13.06 1.44
CA LYS A 77 -28.20 -13.25 2.04
C LYS A 77 -27.22 -12.29 1.39
N THR A 78 -26.54 -11.49 2.20
CA THR A 78 -25.44 -10.62 1.72
C THR A 78 -24.29 -11.47 1.18
N ILE A 79 -23.97 -11.32 -0.10
CA ILE A 79 -22.86 -12.00 -0.79
C ILE A 79 -21.64 -11.10 -1.03
N LEU A 80 -21.84 -9.78 -1.01
CA LEU A 80 -20.78 -8.79 -1.02
C LEU A 80 -21.22 -7.62 -0.14
N SER A 81 -20.33 -7.11 0.70
CA SER A 81 -20.49 -5.81 1.34
C SER A 81 -19.11 -5.19 1.44
N LYS A 82 -18.87 -4.13 0.68
CA LYS A 82 -17.55 -3.49 0.58
C LYS A 82 -17.68 -1.99 0.39
N VAL A 83 -16.75 -1.26 1.00
CA VAL A 83 -16.60 0.19 0.82
C VAL A 83 -15.57 0.44 -0.25
N TYR A 84 -15.90 1.34 -1.17
CA TYR A 84 -15.04 1.83 -2.23
C TYR A 84 -14.86 3.34 -2.05
N GLY A 85 -13.78 3.89 -2.61
CA GLY A 85 -13.66 5.35 -2.77
C GLY A 85 -14.63 5.88 -3.84
N ALA A 86 -14.32 7.05 -4.40
CA ALA A 86 -15.15 7.65 -5.44
C ALA A 86 -15.27 6.85 -6.76
N GLU A 87 -14.35 5.92 -6.99
CA GLU A 87 -14.41 4.97 -8.12
C GLU A 87 -13.99 3.59 -7.60
N GLY A 88 -14.75 2.56 -7.96
CA GLY A 88 -14.57 1.21 -7.44
C GLY A 88 -14.94 0.15 -8.46
N ARG A 89 -14.21 -0.97 -8.45
CA ARG A 89 -14.58 -2.19 -9.19
C ARG A 89 -14.89 -3.28 -8.18
N PHE A 90 -16.10 -3.80 -8.23
CA PHE A 90 -16.53 -4.93 -7.43
C PHE A 90 -16.77 -6.15 -8.29
N SER A 91 -16.70 -7.32 -7.68
CA SER A 91 -17.09 -8.56 -8.34
C SER A 91 -17.57 -9.58 -7.32
N PHE A 92 -18.53 -10.38 -7.72
CA PHE A 92 -19.05 -11.48 -6.91
C PHE A 92 -19.42 -12.64 -7.83
N THR A 93 -19.41 -13.85 -7.28
CA THR A 93 -19.90 -15.04 -7.99
C THR A 93 -21.24 -15.44 -7.39
N SER A 94 -22.29 -15.40 -8.20
CA SER A 94 -23.60 -15.93 -7.82
C SER A 94 -23.46 -17.43 -7.54
N GLN A 95 -23.87 -17.90 -6.36
CA GLN A 95 -23.95 -19.34 -6.06
C GLN A 95 -25.33 -19.89 -6.41
N THR A 96 -26.36 -19.09 -6.14
CA THR A 96 -27.77 -19.41 -6.26
C THR A 96 -28.35 -18.64 -7.45
N PRO A 97 -28.95 -19.31 -8.46
CA PRO A 97 -29.58 -18.60 -9.57
C PRO A 97 -30.77 -17.77 -9.07
N GLY A 98 -30.93 -16.54 -9.57
CA GLY A 98 -32.10 -15.72 -9.29
C GLY A 98 -31.80 -14.22 -9.24
N GLU A 99 -32.72 -13.48 -8.64
CA GLU A 99 -32.66 -12.02 -8.50
C GLU A 99 -31.72 -11.62 -7.38
N HIS A 100 -30.65 -10.92 -7.73
CA HIS A 100 -29.70 -10.37 -6.79
C HIS A 100 -29.90 -8.86 -6.67
N ALA A 101 -29.84 -8.33 -5.45
CA ALA A 101 -29.94 -6.91 -5.20
C ALA A 101 -28.56 -6.29 -5.02
N ILE A 102 -28.16 -5.41 -5.93
CA ILE A 102 -26.91 -4.64 -5.88
C ILE A 102 -27.24 -3.23 -5.40
N CYS A 103 -26.92 -2.93 -4.16
CA CYS A 103 -27.24 -1.67 -3.49
C CYS A 103 -26.00 -0.79 -3.31
N LEU A 104 -26.12 0.48 -3.69
CA LEU A 104 -25.11 1.51 -3.49
C LEU A 104 -25.68 2.60 -2.56
N TYR A 105 -24.91 2.98 -1.55
CA TYR A 105 -25.28 4.02 -0.59
C TYR A 105 -24.06 4.68 0.07
N SER A 106 -24.28 5.80 0.75
CA SER A 106 -23.25 6.46 1.58
C SER A 106 -23.79 6.66 3.00
N ASN A 107 -22.95 6.42 4.01
CA ASN A 107 -23.33 6.56 5.42
C ASN A 107 -22.96 7.95 6.01
N SER A 108 -22.64 8.89 5.13
CA SER A 108 -22.38 10.30 5.46
C SER A 108 -23.68 11.02 5.80
N THR A 109 -23.79 11.57 7.01
CA THR A 109 -25.05 12.11 7.56
C THR A 109 -25.13 13.63 7.66
N ARG A 110 -24.12 14.40 7.22
CA ARG A 110 -24.06 15.85 7.48
C ARG A 110 -23.36 16.72 6.42
N TRP A 111 -23.23 16.30 5.16
CA TRP A 111 -22.16 16.86 4.31
C TRP A 111 -22.53 17.39 2.93
N PHE A 112 -23.81 17.59 2.60
CA PHE A 112 -24.17 18.29 1.37
C PHE A 112 -25.31 19.26 1.65
N ALA A 113 -25.08 20.56 1.49
CA ALA A 113 -26.11 21.60 1.59
C ALA A 113 -27.15 21.48 0.46
N GLY A 114 -27.84 20.34 0.37
CA GLY A 114 -28.78 19.96 -0.69
C GLY A 114 -28.16 19.37 -1.97
N ALA A 115 -26.85 19.07 -2.00
CA ALA A 115 -26.20 18.52 -3.21
C ALA A 115 -26.45 17.00 -3.36
N LYS A 116 -26.52 16.53 -4.61
CA LYS A 116 -26.72 15.11 -4.95
C LYS A 116 -25.45 14.51 -5.54
N LEU A 117 -25.24 13.21 -5.36
CA LEU A 117 -24.17 12.48 -6.04
C LEU A 117 -24.69 11.87 -7.33
N LEU A 118 -23.96 12.04 -8.42
CA LEU A 118 -24.17 11.32 -9.66
C LEU A 118 -23.39 10.00 -9.61
N GLY A 119 -24.12 8.90 -9.49
CA GLY A 119 -23.63 7.54 -9.56
C GLY A 119 -23.62 7.03 -11.00
N HIS A 120 -22.54 6.35 -11.36
CA HIS A 120 -22.39 5.58 -12.58
C HIS A 120 -22.17 4.12 -12.17
N LEU A 121 -23.01 3.21 -12.68
CA LEU A 121 -22.90 1.79 -12.42
C LEU A 121 -22.93 1.03 -13.75
N ASP A 122 -21.86 0.28 -14.01
CA ASP A 122 -21.73 -0.65 -15.14
C ASP A 122 -21.64 -2.07 -14.57
N ILE A 123 -22.60 -2.92 -14.91
CA ILE A 123 -22.64 -4.33 -14.45
C ILE A 123 -22.42 -5.22 -15.65
N GLN A 124 -21.37 -6.03 -15.56
CA GLN A 124 -21.04 -7.05 -16.55
C GLN A 124 -21.33 -8.41 -15.92
N VAL A 125 -22.41 -9.04 -16.37
CA VAL A 125 -22.74 -10.43 -16.02
C VAL A 125 -22.01 -11.32 -17.01
N GLY A 126 -21.07 -12.13 -16.52
CA GLY A 126 -20.35 -13.05 -17.40
C GLY A 126 -21.31 -14.04 -18.05
N GLU A 127 -21.22 -14.21 -19.36
CA GLU A 127 -21.69 -15.46 -19.97
C GLU A 127 -20.73 -16.56 -19.51
N TYR A 128 -21.29 -17.58 -18.87
CA TYR A 128 -20.59 -18.73 -18.29
C TYR A 128 -19.88 -18.43 -16.96
N GLY A 129 -20.19 -19.27 -15.96
CA GLY A 129 -19.46 -19.29 -14.70
C GLY A 129 -17.97 -19.40 -14.95
N ILE A 130 -17.16 -18.85 -14.04
CA ILE A 130 -15.69 -18.80 -14.17
C ILE A 130 -15.21 -20.19 -14.55
N ASP A 131 -14.92 -20.37 -15.83
CA ASP A 131 -14.16 -21.50 -16.28
C ASP A 131 -12.73 -21.18 -15.89
N TYR A 132 -12.30 -21.74 -14.76
CA TYR A 132 -10.90 -21.70 -14.31
C TYR A 132 -9.96 -22.27 -15.38
N SER A 133 -10.46 -22.93 -16.44
CA SER A 133 -9.69 -23.34 -17.61
C SER A 133 -9.27 -22.19 -18.53
N VAL A 134 -9.90 -21.00 -18.46
CA VAL A 134 -9.43 -19.81 -19.20
C VAL A 134 -8.11 -19.26 -18.61
N PHE A 135 -7.75 -19.68 -17.39
CA PHE A 135 -6.43 -19.44 -16.78
C PHE A 135 -5.49 -20.65 -16.91
N ALA A 136 -5.71 -21.54 -17.88
CA ALA A 136 -4.71 -22.51 -18.32
C ALA A 136 -3.53 -21.80 -19.00
N GLN A 137 -2.84 -20.91 -18.29
CA GLN A 137 -1.51 -20.46 -18.68
C GLN A 137 -0.50 -21.43 -18.07
N ASN A 138 -0.18 -22.43 -18.88
CA ASN A 138 0.82 -23.47 -18.69
C ASN A 138 0.65 -24.36 -17.45
N GLU A 139 0.47 -25.65 -17.71
CA GLU A 139 0.56 -26.75 -16.72
C GLU A 139 1.83 -26.67 -15.84
N GLU A 140 2.89 -26.02 -16.33
CA GLU A 140 4.15 -25.77 -15.63
C GLU A 140 4.01 -24.76 -14.47
N THR A 141 3.24 -23.68 -14.62
CA THR A 141 3.07 -22.67 -13.55
C THR A 141 2.22 -23.18 -12.40
N MET A 142 1.28 -24.09 -12.70
CA MET A 142 0.41 -24.74 -11.70
C MET A 142 1.15 -25.77 -10.84
N LYS A 143 2.33 -26.24 -11.28
CA LYS A 143 3.14 -27.24 -10.56
C LYS A 143 3.97 -26.64 -9.42
N PHE A 144 4.30 -25.35 -9.47
CA PHE A 144 5.16 -24.71 -8.48
C PHE A 144 4.37 -23.71 -7.62
N PRO A 145 4.49 -23.78 -6.28
CA PRO A 145 3.79 -22.86 -5.41
C PRO A 145 4.42 -21.45 -5.47
N ALA A 146 3.59 -20.43 -5.28
CA ALA A 146 4.04 -19.07 -4.98
C ALA A 146 4.52 -18.99 -3.53
N ARG A 147 5.84 -18.95 -3.29
CA ARG A 147 6.41 -18.83 -1.94
C ARG A 147 6.49 -17.36 -1.50
N LEU A 148 5.56 -16.96 -0.63
CA LEU A 148 5.54 -15.63 0.00
C LEU A 148 6.44 -15.62 1.24
N CYS A 149 7.44 -14.74 1.23
CA CYS A 149 8.34 -14.50 2.34
C CYS A 149 7.80 -13.43 3.29
N VAL A 150 7.84 -13.72 4.59
CA VAL A 150 7.41 -12.85 5.69
C VAL A 150 8.50 -12.75 6.77
N VAL A 151 8.43 -11.76 7.64
CA VAL A 151 9.53 -11.38 8.56
C VAL A 151 9.22 -11.57 10.04
N SER A 152 8.03 -12.05 10.40
CA SER A 152 7.65 -12.30 11.78
C SER A 152 6.75 -13.52 11.91
N GLN A 153 6.69 -14.07 13.13
CA GLN A 153 5.83 -15.20 13.45
C GLN A 153 4.33 -14.86 13.24
N LYS A 154 3.91 -13.65 13.60
CA LYS A 154 2.54 -13.18 13.38
C LYS A 154 2.18 -13.05 11.89
N GLU A 155 3.10 -12.57 11.06
CA GLU A 155 2.91 -12.59 9.61
C GLU A 155 2.89 -14.01 9.05
N PHE A 156 3.69 -14.93 9.61
CA PHE A 156 3.69 -16.33 9.20
C PHE A 156 2.36 -17.03 9.52
N GLU A 157 1.78 -16.77 10.69
CA GLU A 157 0.43 -17.22 11.07
C GLU A 157 -0.64 -16.68 10.12
N LYS A 158 -0.61 -15.37 9.82
CA LYS A 158 -1.51 -14.75 8.85
C LYS A 158 -1.33 -15.33 7.45
N CYS A 159 -0.08 -15.57 7.01
CA CYS A 159 0.23 -16.17 5.72
C CYS A 159 -0.34 -17.60 5.62
N ASN A 160 -0.20 -18.41 6.65
CA ASN A 160 -0.76 -19.76 6.66
C ASN A 160 -2.30 -19.75 6.60
N SER A 161 -2.93 -18.81 7.29
CA SER A 161 -4.38 -18.59 7.18
C SER A 161 -4.79 -18.16 5.77
N MET A 162 -4.02 -17.27 5.15
CA MET A 162 -4.18 -16.86 3.75
C MET A 162 -4.04 -18.03 2.78
N ARG A 163 -3.02 -18.88 2.98
CA ARG A 163 -2.81 -20.09 2.19
C ARG A 163 -4.02 -21.02 2.25
N ASN A 164 -4.53 -21.28 3.45
CA ASN A 164 -5.68 -22.17 3.64
C ASN A 164 -6.94 -21.58 2.98
N ALA A 165 -7.14 -20.27 3.08
CA ALA A 165 -8.22 -19.56 2.41
C ALA A 165 -8.10 -19.71 0.88
N PHE A 166 -6.92 -19.46 0.30
CA PHE A 166 -6.68 -19.56 -1.14
C PHE A 166 -6.91 -21.00 -1.64
N ALA A 167 -6.43 -22.00 -0.89
CA ALA A 167 -6.62 -23.41 -1.19
C ALA A 167 -8.11 -23.81 -1.16
N SER A 168 -8.90 -23.27 -0.21
CA SER A 168 -10.35 -23.54 -0.13
C SER A 168 -11.13 -23.07 -1.36
N LYS A 169 -10.59 -22.08 -2.10
CA LYS A 169 -11.14 -21.55 -3.34
C LYS A 169 -10.39 -22.04 -4.58
N ARG A 170 -9.50 -23.02 -4.41
CA ARG A 170 -8.70 -23.65 -5.49
C ARG A 170 -7.93 -22.61 -6.31
N LEU A 171 -7.46 -21.55 -5.67
CA LEU A 171 -6.64 -20.54 -6.35
C LEU A 171 -5.28 -21.15 -6.73
N LYS A 172 -4.80 -20.81 -7.93
CA LYS A 172 -3.49 -21.25 -8.44
C LYS A 172 -2.62 -20.06 -8.84
N PRO A 173 -1.28 -20.17 -8.75
CA PRO A 173 -0.54 -21.28 -8.12
C PRO A 173 -0.82 -21.37 -6.62
N ASP A 174 -0.55 -22.53 -6.01
CA ASP A 174 -0.74 -22.70 -4.57
C ASP A 174 0.15 -21.72 -3.80
N LEU A 175 -0.36 -21.12 -2.74
CA LEU A 175 0.46 -20.25 -1.88
C LEU A 175 1.29 -21.10 -0.91
N SER A 176 2.54 -20.73 -0.69
CA SER A 176 3.39 -21.26 0.37
C SER A 176 4.01 -20.12 1.16
N CYS A 177 4.32 -20.35 2.43
CA CYS A 177 4.82 -19.33 3.35
C CYS A 177 6.24 -19.65 3.77
N VAL A 178 7.14 -18.68 3.61
CA VAL A 178 8.54 -18.74 4.05
C VAL A 178 8.74 -17.66 5.09
N VAL A 179 9.43 -17.97 6.20
CA VAL A 179 9.74 -16.98 7.24
C VAL A 179 11.24 -16.72 7.25
N GLU A 180 11.61 -15.45 7.30
CA GLU A 180 12.98 -14.96 7.41
C GLU A 180 13.10 -13.93 8.53
N HIS A 181 14.32 -13.56 8.90
CA HIS A 181 14.55 -12.65 10.03
C HIS A 181 14.38 -11.16 9.69
N SER A 182 14.34 -10.79 8.40
CA SER A 182 14.24 -9.39 7.98
C SER A 182 13.78 -9.26 6.53
N SER A 183 13.34 -8.07 6.12
CA SER A 183 12.99 -7.81 4.71
C SER A 183 14.19 -8.00 3.79
N ILE A 184 15.41 -7.71 4.27
CA ILE A 184 16.68 -7.95 3.54
C ILE A 184 16.93 -9.45 3.33
N ASN A 185 16.64 -10.27 4.35
CA ASN A 185 16.73 -11.72 4.22
C ASN A 185 15.68 -12.26 3.23
N CYS A 186 14.45 -11.73 3.23
CA CYS A 186 13.46 -12.05 2.20
C CYS A 186 13.93 -11.66 0.80
N MET A 187 14.51 -10.46 0.61
CA MET A 187 15.07 -10.05 -0.68
C MET A 187 16.16 -11.02 -1.15
N LYS A 188 17.04 -11.44 -0.24
CA LYS A 188 18.06 -12.45 -0.52
C LYS A 188 17.46 -13.81 -0.86
N ALA A 189 16.47 -14.28 -0.10
CA ALA A 189 15.79 -15.54 -0.35
C ALA A 189 15.11 -15.57 -1.73
N ILE A 190 14.54 -14.45 -2.20
CA ILE A 190 13.97 -14.35 -3.55
C ILE A 190 15.07 -14.41 -4.61
N LYS A 191 16.18 -13.68 -4.41
CA LYS A 191 17.33 -13.69 -5.33
C LYS A 191 17.95 -15.08 -5.46
N ASP A 192 18.09 -15.78 -4.34
CA ASP A 192 18.72 -17.10 -4.26
C ASP A 192 17.72 -18.23 -4.62
N GLY A 193 16.46 -17.90 -4.90
CA GLY A 193 15.44 -18.86 -5.35
C GLY A 193 14.78 -19.68 -4.24
N PHE A 194 14.97 -19.31 -2.97
CA PHE A 194 14.30 -19.93 -1.80
C PHE A 194 12.89 -19.38 -1.53
N ALA A 195 12.61 -18.16 -1.99
CA ALA A 195 11.29 -17.55 -1.99
C ALA A 195 10.96 -16.98 -3.37
N ASP A 196 9.71 -16.58 -3.60
CA ASP A 196 9.27 -16.01 -4.88
C ASP A 196 8.75 -14.59 -4.73
N LEU A 197 8.10 -14.28 -3.60
CA LEU A 197 7.39 -13.04 -3.36
C LEU A 197 7.69 -12.46 -1.99
N ALA A 198 7.65 -11.14 -1.86
CA ALA A 198 7.60 -10.42 -0.58
C ALA A 198 6.82 -9.13 -0.77
N VAL A 199 6.18 -8.63 0.29
CA VAL A 199 5.57 -7.29 0.29
C VAL A 199 6.56 -6.31 0.92
N LEU A 200 6.93 -5.26 0.19
CA LEU A 200 7.97 -4.32 0.59
C LEU A 200 7.47 -2.87 0.56
N ASP A 201 7.94 -2.06 1.50
CA ASP A 201 7.80 -0.60 1.48
C ASP A 201 8.68 0.02 0.37
N ALA A 202 8.38 1.25 -0.05
CA ALA A 202 9.13 1.97 -1.07
C ALA A 202 10.65 2.06 -0.80
N GLY A 203 11.08 2.23 0.46
CA GLY A 203 12.51 2.21 0.80
C GLY A 203 13.15 0.83 0.62
N ASP A 204 12.41 -0.24 0.92
CA ASP A 204 12.86 -1.61 0.70
C ASP A 204 12.83 -2.00 -0.78
N ILE A 205 11.86 -1.53 -1.55
CA ILE A 205 11.80 -1.71 -3.03
C ILE A 205 13.03 -1.10 -3.69
N TYR A 206 13.51 0.05 -3.21
CA TYR A 206 14.76 0.65 -3.69
C TYR A 206 15.93 -0.31 -3.51
N LYS A 207 16.09 -0.85 -2.29
CA LYS A 207 17.17 -1.79 -1.97
C LYS A 207 17.04 -3.10 -2.74
N ALA A 208 15.82 -3.61 -2.88
CA ALA A 208 15.47 -4.82 -3.60
C ALA A 208 15.87 -4.73 -5.08
N GLY A 209 15.54 -3.62 -5.75
CA GLY A 209 15.92 -3.38 -7.14
C GLY A 209 17.42 -3.18 -7.31
N GLN A 210 18.04 -2.35 -6.46
CA GLN A 210 19.45 -2.01 -6.55
C GLN A 210 20.40 -3.19 -6.25
N SER A 211 20.12 -3.96 -5.20
CA SER A 211 21.08 -4.96 -4.66
C SER A 211 20.68 -6.41 -4.95
N TYR A 212 19.39 -6.66 -5.24
CA TYR A 212 18.85 -8.02 -5.34
C TYR A 212 18.18 -8.34 -6.68
N ASN A 213 18.20 -7.41 -7.65
CA ASN A 213 17.59 -7.58 -8.98
C ASN A 213 16.09 -7.94 -8.90
N LEU A 214 15.36 -7.34 -7.96
CA LEU A 214 13.93 -7.55 -7.78
C LEU A 214 13.11 -6.43 -8.42
N MET A 215 11.84 -6.73 -8.75
CA MET A 215 10.89 -5.79 -9.35
C MET A 215 9.51 -5.84 -8.68
N PRO A 216 8.82 -4.70 -8.53
CA PRO A 216 7.44 -4.66 -8.05
C PRO A 216 6.45 -5.08 -9.15
N ILE A 217 5.43 -5.87 -8.78
CA ILE A 217 4.44 -6.43 -9.73
C ILE A 217 2.98 -6.10 -9.38
N VAL A 218 2.68 -5.91 -8.11
CA VAL A 218 1.34 -5.55 -7.61
C VAL A 218 1.51 -4.52 -6.50
N ALA A 219 0.87 -3.37 -6.61
CA ALA A 219 0.92 -2.30 -5.62
C ALA A 219 -0.32 -2.31 -4.72
N GLU A 220 -0.13 -1.94 -3.45
CA GLU A 220 -1.24 -1.56 -2.58
C GLU A 220 -1.86 -0.25 -3.07
N GLN A 221 -3.17 -0.13 -2.90
CA GLN A 221 -3.89 1.12 -3.09
C GLN A 221 -4.71 1.42 -1.83
N TYR A 222 -4.65 2.68 -1.41
CA TYR A 222 -5.30 3.18 -0.20
C TYR A 222 -6.53 4.01 -0.58
N ASP A 223 -6.59 5.27 -0.15
CA ASP A 223 -7.64 6.25 -0.42
C ASP A 223 -7.39 7.11 -1.68
N LEU A 224 -6.17 7.14 -2.21
CA LEU A 224 -5.83 7.86 -3.43
C LEU A 224 -6.16 7.07 -4.71
N LYS A 225 -6.42 7.79 -5.82
CA LYS A 225 -6.70 7.19 -7.14
C LYS A 225 -5.53 6.37 -7.71
N GLU A 226 -4.31 6.79 -7.39
CA GLU A 226 -3.08 6.13 -7.78
C GLU A 226 -2.47 5.38 -6.59
N PRO A 227 -1.77 4.25 -6.80
CA PRO A 227 -1.12 3.47 -5.74
C PRO A 227 0.08 4.24 -5.16
N SER A 228 -0.22 5.21 -4.31
CA SER A 228 0.70 6.18 -3.73
C SER A 228 0.10 6.71 -2.43
N TYR A 229 0.93 7.36 -1.62
CA TYR A 229 0.51 8.00 -0.37
C TYR A 229 1.34 9.26 -0.09
N TYR A 230 0.84 10.11 0.79
CA TYR A 230 1.58 11.25 1.31
C TYR A 230 2.25 10.89 2.63
N VAL A 231 3.49 11.34 2.80
CA VAL A 231 4.22 11.25 4.07
C VAL A 231 3.90 12.50 4.89
N ILE A 232 3.49 12.33 6.14
CA ILE A 232 3.14 13.42 7.04
C ILE A 232 3.95 13.38 8.33
N ALA A 233 4.08 14.55 8.96
CA ALA A 233 4.59 14.70 10.31
C ALA A 233 3.41 15.03 11.23
N ILE A 234 3.24 14.25 12.29
CA ILE A 234 2.08 14.28 13.19
C ILE A 234 2.55 14.75 14.56
N ALA A 235 1.84 15.71 15.13
CA ALA A 235 1.97 16.11 16.53
C ALA A 235 0.59 16.11 17.21
N LYS A 236 0.58 16.03 18.54
CA LYS A 236 -0.65 16.23 19.33
C LYS A 236 -1.08 17.68 19.22
N GLN A 237 -2.38 17.92 19.05
CA GLN A 237 -2.95 19.27 19.01
C GLN A 237 -2.62 20.04 20.30
N SER A 238 -2.56 19.35 21.45
CA SER A 238 -2.21 19.91 22.75
C SER A 238 -0.74 20.34 22.88
N ASP A 239 0.18 19.78 22.10
CA ASP A 239 1.60 20.19 22.08
C ASP A 239 1.75 21.33 21.07
N LYS A 240 1.81 22.57 21.54
CA LYS A 240 2.01 23.77 20.69
C LYS A 240 3.49 24.13 20.49
N ASP A 241 4.40 23.50 21.23
CA ASP A 241 5.84 23.82 21.22
C ASP A 241 6.61 23.05 20.13
N THR A 242 6.02 22.00 19.57
CA THR A 242 6.68 21.15 18.57
C THR A 242 6.38 21.62 17.15
N ASP A 243 7.38 22.07 16.41
CA ASP A 243 7.26 22.45 15.00
C ASP A 243 8.28 21.71 14.14
N LEU A 244 7.95 21.47 12.87
CA LEU A 244 8.80 20.74 11.93
C LEU A 244 10.17 21.40 11.73
N LEU A 245 10.28 22.72 11.91
CA LEU A 245 11.53 23.46 11.75
C LEU A 245 12.40 23.45 13.02
N TYR A 246 11.84 23.08 14.18
CA TYR A 246 12.47 23.16 15.50
C TYR A 246 12.39 21.83 16.27
N LEU A 247 12.94 20.78 15.66
CA LEU A 247 12.89 19.41 16.21
C LEU A 247 14.10 18.98 17.05
N LYS A 248 15.11 19.86 17.18
CA LYS A 248 16.32 19.54 17.96
C LYS A 248 15.97 19.26 19.42
N GLY A 249 16.40 18.11 19.94
CA GLY A 249 16.13 17.68 21.30
C GLY A 249 14.70 17.21 21.55
N LYS A 250 13.84 17.14 20.53
CA LYS A 250 12.51 16.55 20.65
C LYS A 250 12.58 15.02 20.62
N ARG A 251 11.49 14.39 21.05
CA ARG A 251 11.30 12.94 21.04
C ARG A 251 10.52 12.50 19.80
N SER A 252 11.03 11.55 19.03
CA SER A 252 10.47 11.20 17.71
C SER A 252 10.10 9.72 17.55
N CYS A 253 9.01 9.47 16.83
CA CYS A 253 8.50 8.14 16.52
C CYS A 253 8.57 7.89 15.02
N HIS A 254 9.20 6.79 14.62
CA HIS A 254 9.46 6.47 13.22
C HIS A 254 8.94 5.07 12.90
N THR A 255 8.39 4.88 11.69
CA THR A 255 7.85 3.56 11.25
C THR A 255 8.90 2.44 11.19
N GLY A 256 10.18 2.80 11.10
CA GLY A 256 11.32 1.89 10.95
C GLY A 256 12.45 2.51 10.14
N ILE A 257 13.69 2.11 10.42
CA ILE A 257 14.88 2.55 9.68
C ILE A 257 14.70 2.27 8.18
N ASN A 258 15.17 3.17 7.30
CA ASN A 258 15.10 3.07 5.84
C ASN A 258 13.70 2.93 5.23
N LYS A 259 12.60 3.00 6.00
CA LYS A 259 11.25 3.09 5.44
C LYS A 259 10.99 4.49 4.88
N ALA A 260 10.17 4.56 3.85
CA ALA A 260 9.88 5.81 3.15
C ALA A 260 9.23 6.87 4.05
N ALA A 261 8.11 6.54 4.68
CA ALA A 261 7.35 7.47 5.51
C ALA A 261 8.06 7.84 6.81
N GLY A 262 8.54 6.82 7.55
CA GLY A 262 9.13 7.05 8.86
C GLY A 262 10.59 7.51 8.85
N TRP A 263 11.35 7.33 7.77
CA TRP A 263 12.79 7.63 7.79
C TRP A 263 13.27 8.44 6.60
N VAL A 264 13.12 7.91 5.38
CA VAL A 264 13.75 8.49 4.18
C VAL A 264 13.26 9.91 3.92
N MET A 265 11.95 10.12 3.89
CA MET A 265 11.39 11.44 3.57
C MET A 265 11.64 12.46 4.70
N PRO A 266 11.40 12.14 5.99
CA PRO A 266 11.74 13.06 7.08
C PRO A 266 13.23 13.42 7.14
N MET A 267 14.12 12.43 7.08
CA MET A 267 15.56 12.68 7.17
C MET A 267 16.08 13.43 5.95
N SER A 268 15.59 13.10 4.75
CA SER A 268 15.93 13.86 3.55
C SER A 268 15.49 15.32 3.66
N PHE A 269 14.27 15.58 4.14
CA PHE A 269 13.80 16.94 4.39
C PHE A 269 14.71 17.70 5.38
N LEU A 270 15.02 17.10 6.53
CA LEU A 270 15.84 17.75 7.56
C LEU A 270 17.27 18.03 7.07
N LEU A 271 17.89 17.08 6.35
CA LEU A 271 19.25 17.21 5.80
C LEU A 271 19.31 18.25 4.68
N THR A 272 18.38 18.20 3.72
CA THR A 272 18.39 19.11 2.55
C THR A 272 18.01 20.55 2.91
N ASN A 273 17.26 20.76 3.99
CA ASN A 273 16.89 22.09 4.48
C ASN A 273 17.83 22.60 5.59
N ASN A 274 18.99 21.99 5.78
CA ASN A 274 20.00 22.36 6.79
C ASN A 274 19.43 22.45 8.22
N ARG A 275 18.41 21.66 8.55
CA ARG A 275 17.82 21.60 9.91
C ARG A 275 18.59 20.68 10.83
N ILE A 276 19.31 19.72 10.26
CA ILE A 276 20.15 18.75 10.95
C ILE A 276 21.55 18.77 10.34
N ARG A 277 22.59 18.56 11.16
CA ARG A 277 23.96 18.52 10.66
C ARG A 277 24.16 17.25 9.82
N PRO A 278 24.64 17.36 8.57
CA PRO A 278 24.94 16.19 7.76
C PRO A 278 26.24 15.53 8.24
N TYR A 279 26.24 14.20 8.32
CA TYR A 279 27.43 13.37 8.53
C TYR A 279 27.67 12.52 7.29
N GLY A 280 27.85 13.19 6.15
CA GLY A 280 27.77 12.54 4.84
C GLY A 280 26.36 12.01 4.61
N CYS A 281 26.26 10.71 4.33
CA CYS A 281 25.01 9.98 4.11
C CYS A 281 24.68 9.02 5.26
N ASP A 282 25.30 9.20 6.43
CA ASP A 282 24.94 8.53 7.67
C ASP A 282 23.81 9.30 8.38
N SER A 283 22.58 9.07 7.91
CA SER A 283 21.39 9.70 8.50
C SER A 283 21.12 9.23 9.93
N SER A 284 21.53 8.01 10.30
CA SER A 284 21.40 7.45 11.64
C SER A 284 22.20 8.24 12.66
N LYS A 285 23.47 8.55 12.34
CA LYS A 285 24.28 9.42 13.20
C LYS A 285 23.71 10.82 13.32
N ALA A 286 23.28 11.40 12.20
CA ALA A 286 22.66 12.72 12.20
C ALA A 286 21.43 12.75 13.13
N ALA A 287 20.53 11.77 13.00
CA ALA A 287 19.34 11.64 13.84
C ALA A 287 19.67 11.43 15.32
N SER A 288 20.63 10.56 15.63
CA SER A 288 21.03 10.24 17.00
C SER A 288 21.57 11.46 17.75
N GLU A 289 22.30 12.36 17.10
CA GLU A 289 22.80 13.59 17.72
C GLU A 289 21.74 14.72 17.78
N PHE A 290 20.66 14.60 17.01
CA PHE A 290 19.64 15.65 16.87
C PHE A 290 18.42 15.43 17.75
N PHE A 291 17.87 14.22 17.78
CA PHE A 291 16.75 13.86 18.63
C PHE A 291 17.24 13.43 20.01
N GLN A 292 16.49 13.76 21.06
CA GLN A 292 16.86 13.37 22.42
C GLN A 292 16.69 11.86 22.62
N LYS A 293 15.51 11.35 22.25
CA LYS A 293 15.13 9.93 22.28
C LYS A 293 14.21 9.65 21.12
N SER A 294 14.29 8.45 20.56
CA SER A 294 13.39 8.04 19.48
C SER A 294 12.96 6.59 19.62
N CYS A 295 11.94 6.21 18.86
CA CYS A 295 11.76 4.82 18.46
C CYS A 295 11.97 4.70 16.96
N VAL A 296 13.07 4.04 16.56
CA VAL A 296 13.45 3.77 15.18
C VAL A 296 13.69 2.26 15.02
N PRO A 297 12.62 1.47 14.82
CA PRO A 297 12.73 0.03 14.68
C PRO A 297 13.75 -0.39 13.61
N GLY A 298 14.70 -1.26 13.99
CA GLY A 298 15.75 -1.79 13.13
C GLY A 298 17.08 -1.06 13.15
N VAL A 299 17.18 0.11 13.78
CA VAL A 299 18.40 0.94 13.72
C VAL A 299 19.64 0.28 14.36
N LEU A 300 19.44 -0.63 15.31
CA LEU A 300 20.52 -1.40 15.95
C LEU A 300 20.99 -2.59 15.10
N SER A 301 20.27 -2.92 14.03
CA SER A 301 20.63 -4.06 13.18
C SER A 301 21.78 -3.70 12.24
N ILE A 302 22.79 -4.56 12.21
CA ILE A 302 23.90 -4.47 11.26
C ILE A 302 23.43 -4.52 9.80
N LEU A 303 22.28 -5.16 9.53
CA LEU A 303 21.71 -5.27 8.18
C LEU A 303 21.24 -3.93 7.62
N TYR A 304 20.96 -2.96 8.50
CA TYR A 304 20.48 -1.62 8.13
C TYR A 304 21.50 -0.52 8.46
N GLY A 305 22.78 -0.86 8.59
CA GLY A 305 23.86 0.10 8.80
C GLY A 305 24.23 0.35 10.26
N GLY A 306 23.76 -0.48 11.20
CA GLY A 306 24.28 -0.46 12.57
C GLY A 306 25.76 -0.84 12.59
N THR A 307 26.65 0.12 12.85
CA THR A 307 28.12 -0.09 12.90
C THR A 307 28.57 -0.69 14.23
N SER A 308 27.77 -0.57 15.28
CA SER A 308 27.85 -1.33 16.53
C SER A 308 26.50 -1.24 17.27
N SER A 309 26.13 -2.27 18.04
CA SER A 309 24.84 -2.35 18.76
C SER A 309 24.58 -1.21 19.76
N TRP A 310 25.57 -0.34 20.02
CA TRP A 310 25.51 0.71 21.05
C TRP A 310 25.63 2.14 20.51
N SER A 311 26.03 2.34 19.25
CA SER A 311 26.30 3.69 18.72
C SER A 311 25.06 4.58 18.60
N PHE A 312 23.85 3.99 18.56
CA PHE A 312 22.59 4.71 18.37
C PHE A 312 21.50 4.26 19.35
N ALA A 313 21.87 3.88 20.58
CA ALA A 313 20.93 3.35 21.57
C ALA A 313 19.75 4.30 21.84
N ASN A 314 20.00 5.62 21.84
CA ASN A 314 18.97 6.64 22.05
C ASN A 314 17.86 6.62 20.99
N LEU A 315 18.13 6.08 19.80
CA LEU A 315 17.14 5.92 18.74
C LEU A 315 16.16 4.76 18.98
N CYS A 316 16.37 3.96 20.02
CA CYS A 316 15.45 2.90 20.45
C CYS A 316 14.86 3.17 21.84
N ASP A 317 15.23 4.25 22.53
CA ASP A 317 14.82 4.56 23.91
C ASP A 317 13.30 4.63 24.11
N LEU A 318 12.54 4.99 23.07
CA LEU A 318 11.08 5.07 23.13
C LEU A 318 10.39 3.78 22.67
N CYS A 319 11.12 2.80 22.13
CA CYS A 319 10.51 1.56 21.67
C CYS A 319 10.01 0.70 22.84
N HIS A 320 9.03 -0.16 22.59
CA HIS A 320 8.28 -0.86 23.64
C HIS A 320 8.40 -2.39 23.57
N GLY A 321 9.07 -2.93 22.55
CA GLY A 321 9.34 -4.35 22.45
C GLY A 321 10.20 -4.87 23.61
N THR A 322 10.18 -6.17 23.83
CA THR A 322 10.93 -6.81 24.93
C THR A 322 11.99 -7.75 24.38
N SER A 323 13.06 -7.97 25.15
CA SER A 323 14.11 -8.96 24.86
C SER A 323 14.65 -8.83 23.42
N SER A 324 14.63 -9.92 22.64
CA SER A 324 15.06 -9.96 21.24
C SER A 324 14.18 -9.17 20.26
N HIS A 325 13.00 -8.72 20.69
CA HIS A 325 12.06 -7.97 19.87
C HIS A 325 12.14 -6.45 20.10
N PHE A 326 12.87 -6.02 21.14
CA PHE A 326 13.11 -4.61 21.43
C PHE A 326 13.74 -3.92 20.22
N CYS A 327 13.06 -2.88 19.72
CA CYS A 327 13.48 -2.10 18.57
C CYS A 327 13.70 -2.96 17.30
N SER A 328 13.02 -4.11 17.19
CA SER A 328 13.10 -4.97 16.00
C SER A 328 12.31 -4.36 14.84
N ARG A 329 12.81 -4.49 13.60
CA ARG A 329 12.10 -4.02 12.41
C ARG A 329 11.04 -5.03 11.94
N SER A 330 10.12 -5.38 12.83
CA SER A 330 9.09 -6.40 12.59
C SER A 330 7.86 -6.12 13.45
N ALA A 331 6.74 -6.78 13.13
CA ALA A 331 5.50 -6.69 13.90
C ALA A 331 5.62 -7.14 15.38
N ALA A 332 6.78 -7.70 15.78
CA ALA A 332 7.06 -8.03 17.18
C ALA A 332 7.41 -6.80 18.04
N GLU A 333 7.77 -5.66 17.43
CA GLU A 333 7.91 -4.37 18.11
C GLU A 333 6.57 -3.61 18.03
N PRO A 334 5.89 -3.32 19.16
CA PRO A 334 4.58 -2.65 19.14
C PRO A 334 4.57 -1.27 18.46
N PHE A 335 5.71 -0.57 18.45
CA PHE A 335 5.84 0.74 17.79
C PHE A 335 6.39 0.67 16.36
N TYR A 336 6.44 -0.53 15.76
CA TYR A 336 6.79 -0.72 14.36
C TYR A 336 5.64 -0.43 13.40
N GLY A 337 5.96 0.07 12.21
CA GLY A 337 4.98 0.38 11.18
C GLY A 337 4.34 1.75 11.35
N ASP A 338 3.39 2.07 10.48
CA ASP A 338 2.70 3.35 10.50
C ASP A 338 1.82 3.47 11.75
N THR A 339 1.03 2.42 12.02
CA THR A 339 0.20 2.35 13.22
C THR A 339 1.03 2.40 14.50
N GLY A 340 2.15 1.67 14.56
CA GLY A 340 3.05 1.68 15.70
C GLY A 340 3.72 3.04 15.96
N ALA A 341 4.07 3.79 14.90
CA ALA A 341 4.65 5.13 15.04
C ALA A 341 3.65 6.13 15.64
N LEU A 342 2.38 6.06 15.24
CA LEU A 342 1.32 6.87 15.85
C LEU A 342 1.07 6.45 17.30
N ARG A 343 1.07 5.14 17.58
CA ARG A 343 0.95 4.60 18.95
C ARG A 343 2.08 5.12 19.85
N CYS A 344 3.32 5.17 19.37
CA CYS A 344 4.47 5.76 20.05
C CYS A 344 4.26 7.25 20.39
N LEU A 345 3.59 8.02 19.53
CA LEU A 345 3.22 9.41 19.83
C LEU A 345 2.18 9.49 20.95
N VAL A 346 1.20 8.57 20.95
CA VAL A 346 0.12 8.55 21.93
C VAL A 346 0.62 8.15 23.32
N GLU A 347 1.26 6.98 23.45
CA GLU A 347 1.62 6.38 24.74
C GLU A 347 3.14 6.25 24.98
N GLY A 348 3.95 6.24 23.93
CA GLY A 348 5.41 6.08 24.00
C GLY A 348 6.19 7.33 24.41
N GLY A 349 5.51 8.44 24.69
CA GLY A 349 6.13 9.70 25.08
C GLY A 349 6.84 10.44 23.93
N GLY A 350 6.57 10.06 22.68
CA GLY A 350 6.97 10.86 21.52
C GLY A 350 6.27 12.22 21.47
N GLN A 351 6.88 13.18 20.78
CA GLN A 351 6.29 14.50 20.50
C GLN A 351 5.95 14.68 19.02
N ILE A 352 6.63 13.93 18.16
CA ILE A 352 6.40 13.90 16.72
C ILE A 352 6.41 12.45 16.23
N ALA A 353 5.48 12.10 15.34
CA ALA A 353 5.52 10.85 14.59
C ALA A 353 5.58 11.14 13.09
N PHE A 354 6.31 10.31 12.36
CA PHE A 354 6.34 10.33 10.90
C PHE A 354 5.67 9.07 10.36
N ALA A 355 4.63 9.23 9.56
CA ALA A 355 3.80 8.14 9.05
C ALA A 355 3.07 8.53 7.75
N LYS A 356 2.27 7.62 7.21
CA LYS A 356 1.37 7.88 6.08
C LYS A 356 0.20 8.78 6.46
N HIS A 357 -0.37 9.47 5.47
CA HIS A 357 -1.52 10.36 5.69
C HIS A 357 -2.79 9.65 6.17
N THR A 358 -2.92 8.34 5.89
CA THR A 358 -4.09 7.55 6.29
C THR A 358 -4.04 7.11 7.76
N THR A 359 -2.87 7.14 8.40
CA THR A 359 -2.63 6.54 9.73
C THR A 359 -3.51 7.14 10.83
N ILE A 360 -3.74 8.47 10.81
CA ILE A 360 -4.61 9.12 11.81
C ILE A 360 -6.04 8.60 11.67
N LEU A 361 -6.60 8.60 10.46
CA LEU A 361 -7.99 8.20 10.24
C LEU A 361 -8.20 6.72 10.56
N GLU A 362 -7.26 5.85 10.22
CA GLU A 362 -7.35 4.41 10.50
C GLU A 362 -7.35 4.08 11.99
N ASN A 363 -6.72 4.93 12.80
CA ASN A 363 -6.48 4.69 14.22
C ASN A 363 -7.32 5.58 15.15
N THR A 364 -8.32 6.29 14.62
CA THR A 364 -9.18 7.17 15.40
C THR A 364 -10.65 6.97 15.03
N GLY A 365 -11.58 7.55 15.80
CA GLY A 365 -13.01 7.49 15.48
C GLY A 365 -13.57 6.06 15.47
N GLN A 366 -13.09 5.22 16.40
CA GLN A 366 -13.50 3.81 16.57
C GLN A 366 -13.16 2.87 15.39
N ARG A 367 -12.31 3.30 14.46
CA ARG A 367 -11.85 2.45 13.32
C ARG A 367 -10.81 1.40 13.74
N ASN A 368 -10.05 1.68 14.80
CA ASN A 368 -9.15 0.72 15.43
C ASN A 368 -9.71 0.30 16.81
N PRO A 369 -10.00 -1.00 17.05
CA PRO A 369 -10.55 -1.49 18.31
C PRO A 369 -9.51 -1.63 19.44
N SER A 370 -8.21 -1.48 19.14
CA SER A 370 -7.13 -1.57 20.12
C SER A 370 -7.31 -0.58 21.26
N TRP A 371 -6.95 -1.01 22.48
CA TRP A 371 -7.22 -0.22 23.70
C TRP A 371 -6.61 1.18 23.68
N TRP A 372 -5.42 1.34 23.08
CA TRP A 372 -4.69 2.61 23.02
C TRP A 372 -5.36 3.66 22.14
N SER A 373 -6.22 3.25 21.20
CA SER A 373 -6.87 4.12 20.20
C SER A 373 -8.36 4.37 20.44
N ARG A 374 -9.00 3.68 21.40
CA ARG A 374 -10.46 3.72 21.62
C ARG A 374 -11.05 5.12 21.82
N ASN A 375 -10.31 5.99 22.49
CA ASN A 375 -10.78 7.33 22.87
C ASN A 375 -10.15 8.45 22.02
N LEU A 376 -9.48 8.11 20.91
CA LEU A 376 -8.83 9.08 20.05
C LEU A 376 -9.78 9.55 18.94
N ILE A 377 -9.82 10.86 18.72
CA ILE A 377 -10.47 11.48 17.56
C ILE A 377 -9.43 12.10 16.63
N PRO A 378 -9.70 12.23 15.32
CA PRO A 378 -8.75 12.81 14.37
C PRO A 378 -8.25 14.22 14.77
N ASP A 379 -9.13 15.03 15.39
CA ASP A 379 -8.83 16.41 15.80
C ASP A 379 -7.87 16.50 17.00
N ASP A 380 -7.56 15.39 17.67
CA ASP A 380 -6.51 15.33 18.71
C ASP A 380 -5.10 15.52 18.12
N PHE A 381 -4.99 15.49 16.78
CA PHE A 381 -3.74 15.54 16.05
C PHE A 381 -3.72 16.71 15.05
N GLU A 382 -2.52 17.24 14.81
CA GLU A 382 -2.24 18.23 13.78
C GLU A 382 -1.09 17.77 12.90
N LEU A 383 -1.12 18.17 11.63
CA LEU A 383 -0.03 17.98 10.69
C LEU A 383 0.97 19.14 10.84
N LEU A 384 2.27 18.82 10.83
CA LEU A 384 3.33 19.82 10.80
C LEU A 384 3.84 20.01 9.36
N CYS A 385 3.73 21.23 8.85
CA CYS A 385 3.96 21.55 7.45
C CYS A 385 5.39 22.03 7.19
N ARG A 386 5.85 21.91 5.94
CA ARG A 386 7.19 22.31 5.50
C ARG A 386 7.52 23.79 5.69
N ASP A 387 6.51 24.64 5.76
CA ASP A 387 6.60 26.08 5.97
C ASP A 387 6.61 26.48 7.47
N GLY A 388 6.55 25.50 8.38
CA GLY A 388 6.44 25.73 9.82
C GLY A 388 5.00 26.00 10.30
N SER A 389 4.01 25.96 9.40
CA SER A 389 2.60 26.05 9.78
C SER A 389 2.07 24.70 10.26
N ARG A 390 0.87 24.72 10.83
CA ARG A 390 0.11 23.53 11.17
C ARG A 390 -1.15 23.43 10.33
N ALA A 391 -1.59 22.22 10.07
CA ALA A 391 -2.83 21.96 9.34
C ALA A 391 -3.63 20.84 9.99
N LYS A 392 -4.92 20.76 9.66
CA LYS A 392 -5.76 19.63 10.07
C LYS A 392 -5.34 18.34 9.36
N PHE A 393 -5.68 17.19 9.94
CA PHE A 393 -5.32 15.88 9.40
C PHE A 393 -5.79 15.67 7.94
N ASN A 394 -6.91 16.26 7.54
CA ASN A 394 -7.49 16.12 6.20
C ASN A 394 -6.88 17.07 5.16
N GLU A 395 -5.99 17.98 5.55
CA GLU A 395 -5.26 18.88 4.65
C GLU A 395 -3.92 18.31 4.19
N PHE A 396 -3.74 16.98 4.26
CA PHE A 396 -2.49 16.29 3.93
C PHE A 396 -1.99 16.57 2.51
N GLU A 397 -2.87 16.83 1.53
CA GLU A 397 -2.45 17.20 0.16
C GLU A 397 -1.63 18.50 0.13
N ARG A 398 -1.97 19.46 1.01
CA ARG A 398 -1.26 20.73 1.17
C ARG A 398 -0.09 20.61 2.15
N CYS A 399 -0.28 19.85 3.24
CA CYS A 399 0.66 19.73 4.34
C CYS A 399 1.28 18.33 4.40
N ASN A 400 2.37 18.11 3.66
CA ASN A 400 3.09 16.83 3.62
C ASN A 400 4.60 17.01 3.39
N LEU A 401 5.34 15.94 3.68
CA LEU A 401 6.77 15.79 3.43
C LEU A 401 7.07 15.17 2.06
N GLY A 402 6.07 14.90 1.24
CA GLY A 402 6.20 14.39 -0.12
C GLY A 402 5.25 13.23 -0.41
N LYS A 403 5.07 12.96 -1.71
CA LYS A 403 4.26 11.85 -2.22
C LYS A 403 5.17 10.69 -2.61
N VAL A 404 4.85 9.49 -2.17
CA VAL A 404 5.66 8.27 -2.38
C VAL A 404 4.80 7.16 -2.99
N ALA A 405 5.43 6.28 -3.78
CA ALA A 405 4.78 5.08 -4.30
C ALA A 405 4.34 4.14 -3.16
N ALA A 406 3.21 3.46 -3.33
CA ALA A 406 2.70 2.52 -2.32
C ALA A 406 3.62 1.31 -2.13
N ASN A 407 3.39 0.57 -1.05
CA ASN A 407 4.05 -0.72 -0.86
C ASN A 407 3.65 -1.67 -2.01
N ALA A 408 4.52 -2.62 -2.34
CA ALA A 408 4.27 -3.52 -3.45
C ALA A 408 4.75 -4.95 -3.16
N ILE A 409 4.05 -5.91 -3.77
CA ILE A 409 4.53 -7.27 -3.94
C ILE A 409 5.67 -7.22 -4.96
N VAL A 410 6.84 -7.76 -4.59
CA VAL A 410 8.02 -7.86 -5.45
C VAL A 410 8.34 -9.32 -5.80
N THR A 411 8.99 -9.54 -6.95
CA THR A 411 9.55 -10.83 -7.40
C THR A 411 10.91 -10.59 -8.05
N SER A 412 11.67 -11.66 -8.29
CA SER A 412 12.88 -11.59 -9.13
C SER A 412 12.56 -11.09 -10.54
N LYS A 413 13.41 -10.20 -11.07
CA LYS A 413 13.34 -9.71 -12.45
C LYS A 413 13.66 -10.79 -13.48
N ASP A 414 14.41 -11.82 -13.07
CA ASP A 414 14.79 -12.96 -13.91
C ASP A 414 13.68 -14.02 -14.00
N ARG A 415 12.56 -13.81 -13.30
CA ARG A 415 11.40 -14.71 -13.34
C ARG A 415 10.74 -14.65 -14.71
N LYS A 416 10.43 -15.82 -15.29
CA LYS A 416 9.69 -15.88 -16.57
C LYS A 416 8.32 -15.19 -16.44
N LYS A 417 7.88 -14.57 -17.53
CA LYS A 417 6.67 -13.75 -17.59
C LYS A 417 5.42 -14.51 -17.14
N GLU A 418 5.31 -15.78 -17.48
CA GLU A 418 4.15 -16.62 -17.17
C GLU A 418 3.95 -16.78 -15.66
N PHE A 419 5.05 -16.95 -14.89
CA PHE A 419 5.00 -17.00 -13.43
C PHE A 419 4.63 -15.64 -12.84
N VAL A 420 5.17 -14.56 -13.39
CA VAL A 420 4.86 -13.20 -12.91
C VAL A 420 3.38 -12.89 -13.09
N ASP A 421 2.81 -13.21 -14.26
CA ASP A 421 1.39 -12.99 -14.54
C ASP A 421 0.52 -13.90 -13.67
N ALA A 422 0.93 -15.14 -13.42
CA ALA A 422 0.27 -16.04 -12.48
C ALA A 422 0.25 -15.47 -11.04
N TYR A 423 1.37 -14.90 -10.57
CA TYR A 423 1.43 -14.24 -9.25
C TYR A 423 0.51 -13.02 -9.19
N VAL A 424 0.52 -12.17 -10.23
CA VAL A 424 -0.38 -11.01 -10.30
C VAL A 424 -1.84 -11.47 -10.22
N ASN A 425 -2.22 -12.46 -11.03
CA ASN A 425 -3.59 -12.97 -11.06
C ASN A 425 -4.01 -13.61 -9.73
N LEU A 426 -3.12 -14.36 -9.08
CA LEU A 426 -3.37 -14.98 -7.77
C LEU A 426 -3.85 -13.93 -6.76
N PHE A 427 -3.11 -12.83 -6.59
CA PHE A 427 -3.46 -11.78 -5.63
C PHE A 427 -4.65 -10.93 -6.08
N LEU A 428 -4.81 -10.68 -7.39
CA LEU A 428 -5.95 -9.93 -7.90
C LEU A 428 -7.28 -10.68 -7.75
N ILE A 429 -7.28 -12.01 -7.91
CA ILE A 429 -8.46 -12.85 -7.69
C ILE A 429 -8.70 -13.00 -6.18
N ALA A 430 -7.65 -13.25 -5.40
CA ALA A 430 -7.75 -13.40 -3.96
C ALA A 430 -8.41 -12.19 -3.28
N GLN A 431 -8.06 -10.96 -3.67
CA GLN A 431 -8.68 -9.76 -3.08
C GLN A 431 -10.17 -9.61 -3.40
N GLN A 432 -10.67 -10.22 -4.49
CA GLN A 432 -12.10 -10.21 -4.79
C GLN A 432 -12.87 -11.07 -3.79
N LEU A 433 -12.24 -12.13 -3.28
CA LEU A 433 -12.82 -13.07 -2.34
C LEU A 433 -12.60 -12.66 -0.88
N TYR A 434 -11.42 -12.12 -0.57
CA TYR A 434 -10.93 -11.90 0.80
C TYR A 434 -10.49 -10.46 1.10
N GLY A 435 -10.72 -9.53 0.17
CA GLY A 435 -10.32 -8.13 0.32
C GLY A 435 -11.39 -7.22 0.92
N SER A 436 -12.52 -7.75 1.44
CA SER A 436 -13.49 -6.93 2.20
C SER A 436 -13.10 -6.87 3.68
N LYS A 437 -13.06 -5.65 4.23
CA LYS A 437 -12.85 -5.42 5.67
C LYS A 437 -14.14 -5.59 6.47
N TYR A 438 -15.28 -5.32 5.84
CA TYR A 438 -16.58 -5.18 6.50
C TYR A 438 -17.51 -6.37 6.25
N SER A 439 -17.05 -7.44 5.60
CA SER A 439 -17.84 -8.67 5.53
C SER A 439 -18.08 -9.20 6.96
N SER A 440 -19.35 -9.48 7.25
CA SER A 440 -19.80 -10.12 8.50
C SER A 440 -19.51 -11.62 8.53
N ASP A 441 -19.07 -12.19 7.39
CA ASP A 441 -18.67 -13.58 7.30
C ASP A 441 -17.38 -13.82 8.09
N PHE A 442 -17.33 -14.92 8.85
CA PHE A 442 -16.15 -15.45 9.53
C PHE A 442 -15.11 -16.01 8.54
N THR A 443 -14.82 -15.24 7.49
CA THR A 443 -13.88 -15.58 6.43
C THR A 443 -12.60 -14.79 6.62
N PHE A 444 -11.46 -15.38 6.25
CA PHE A 444 -10.17 -14.72 6.22
C PHE A 444 -10.21 -13.35 5.53
N LYS A 445 -9.53 -12.35 6.09
CA LYS A 445 -9.43 -10.98 5.57
C LYS A 445 -7.98 -10.62 5.24
N MET A 446 -7.70 -10.24 3.99
CA MET A 446 -6.34 -9.94 3.53
C MET A 446 -5.77 -8.66 4.16
N PHE A 447 -6.59 -7.61 4.24
CA PHE A 447 -6.17 -6.24 4.63
C PHE A 447 -6.62 -5.89 6.05
N THR A 448 -6.67 -6.88 6.94
CA THR A 448 -6.99 -6.69 8.36
C THR A 448 -6.04 -7.55 9.19
N SER A 449 -5.62 -7.01 10.33
CA SER A 449 -4.75 -7.68 11.28
C SER A 449 -5.51 -7.93 12.59
N GLU A 450 -5.20 -9.03 13.26
CA GLU A 450 -5.88 -9.48 14.50
C GLU A 450 -4.92 -9.35 15.71
N ASP A 451 -5.43 -9.61 16.92
CA ASP A 451 -4.65 -9.67 18.18
C ASP A 451 -3.86 -8.42 18.57
N GLU A 452 -4.39 -7.21 18.32
CA GLU A 452 -3.71 -5.93 18.60
C GLU A 452 -2.38 -5.74 17.84
N VAL A 453 -2.14 -6.55 16.81
CA VAL A 453 -1.03 -6.39 15.87
C VAL A 453 -1.56 -5.71 14.61
N HIS A 454 -0.69 -4.98 13.93
CA HIS A 454 -1.07 -4.11 12.82
C HIS A 454 -0.19 -4.34 11.60
N ASP A 455 -0.73 -4.03 10.43
CA ASP A 455 0.00 -4.01 9.15
C ASP A 455 0.69 -5.35 8.80
N LEU A 456 0.07 -6.49 9.13
CA LEU A 456 0.63 -7.82 8.85
C LEU A 456 0.55 -8.15 7.35
N ILE A 457 1.71 -8.33 6.70
CA ILE A 457 1.89 -8.60 5.26
C ILE A 457 1.46 -7.41 4.39
N PHE A 458 0.20 -7.01 4.47
CA PHE A 458 -0.38 -5.84 3.83
C PHE A 458 -0.76 -4.83 4.90
N GLN A 459 -0.77 -3.55 4.55
CA GLN A 459 -1.28 -2.54 5.45
C GLN A 459 -2.76 -2.71 5.70
N ASP A 460 -3.17 -2.42 6.93
CA ASP A 460 -4.58 -2.43 7.28
C ASP A 460 -5.33 -1.27 6.59
N ALA A 461 -4.59 -0.28 6.09
CA ALA A 461 -5.03 0.78 5.18
C ALA A 461 -5.56 0.28 3.83
N THR A 462 -5.01 -0.82 3.33
CA THR A 462 -5.17 -1.24 1.92
C THR A 462 -6.64 -1.47 1.57
N SER A 463 -7.12 -0.79 0.53
CA SER A 463 -8.49 -0.91 0.02
C SER A 463 -8.59 -1.93 -1.12
N GLN A 464 -7.54 -1.97 -1.94
CA GLN A 464 -7.38 -2.92 -3.04
C GLN A 464 -5.92 -3.07 -3.46
N LEU A 465 -5.65 -4.12 -4.22
CA LEU A 465 -4.38 -4.34 -4.91
C LEU A 465 -4.54 -3.97 -6.39
N LYS A 466 -3.50 -3.36 -6.97
CA LYS A 466 -3.47 -2.95 -8.37
C LYS A 466 -2.25 -3.52 -9.07
N ALA A 467 -2.46 -4.20 -10.21
CA ALA A 467 -1.35 -4.65 -11.04
C ALA A 467 -0.52 -3.46 -11.52
N ILE A 468 0.80 -3.59 -11.44
CA ILE A 468 1.73 -2.62 -11.98
C ILE A 468 1.93 -2.94 -13.47
N PRO A 469 1.68 -1.98 -14.39
CA PRO A 469 1.93 -2.18 -15.81
C PRO A 469 3.39 -2.57 -16.08
N GLU A 470 3.64 -3.45 -17.05
CA GLU A 470 4.97 -4.01 -17.31
C GLU A 470 6.07 -2.96 -17.47
N HIS A 471 5.79 -1.90 -18.22
CA HIS A 471 6.73 -0.78 -18.44
C HIS A 471 7.06 0.02 -17.16
N ARG A 472 6.30 -0.17 -16.06
CA ARG A 472 6.53 0.44 -14.75
C ARG A 472 7.05 -0.54 -13.70
N ARG A 473 7.28 -1.81 -14.04
CA ARG A 473 7.85 -2.82 -13.11
C ARG A 473 9.36 -2.63 -12.86
N ASN A 474 9.97 -1.57 -13.36
CA ASN A 474 11.32 -1.18 -12.94
C ASN A 474 11.23 -0.35 -11.64
N TYR A 475 12.08 -0.66 -10.65
CA TYR A 475 12.04 0.02 -9.34
C TYR A 475 12.29 1.54 -9.44
N GLU A 476 13.17 2.00 -10.34
CA GLU A 476 13.46 3.43 -10.53
C GLU A 476 12.24 4.17 -11.09
N ILE A 477 11.56 3.56 -12.08
CA ILE A 477 10.34 4.10 -12.69
C ILE A 477 9.18 4.06 -11.69
N TYR A 478 9.07 2.98 -10.90
CA TYR A 478 8.02 2.80 -9.91
C TYR A 478 8.12 3.83 -8.78
N LEU A 479 9.32 4.00 -8.21
CA LEU A 479 9.56 4.88 -7.07
C LEU A 479 9.63 6.36 -7.46
N GLY A 480 10.07 6.66 -8.68
CA GLY A 480 10.17 8.01 -9.21
C GLY A 480 11.42 8.77 -8.74
N HIS A 481 11.86 9.71 -9.57
CA HIS A 481 13.13 10.42 -9.42
C HIS A 481 13.32 11.11 -8.06
N GLU A 482 12.29 11.79 -7.55
CA GLU A 482 12.38 12.55 -6.30
C GLU A 482 12.64 11.65 -5.08
N PHE A 483 12.03 10.46 -5.05
CA PHE A 483 12.27 9.49 -3.99
C PHE A 483 13.69 8.90 -4.08
N LEU A 484 14.17 8.58 -5.29
CA LEU A 484 15.54 8.08 -5.51
C LEU A 484 16.60 9.11 -5.07
N LYS A 485 16.34 10.40 -5.32
CA LYS A 485 17.21 11.49 -4.82
C LYS A 485 17.21 11.55 -3.30
N SER A 486 16.04 11.39 -2.68
CA SER A 486 15.90 11.37 -1.22
C SER A 486 16.66 10.21 -0.59
N MET A 487 16.61 9.02 -1.18
CA MET A 487 17.38 7.84 -0.76
C MET A 487 18.89 8.10 -0.75
N LYS A 488 19.43 8.74 -1.81
CA LYS A 488 20.87 9.06 -1.91
C LYS A 488 21.36 10.04 -0.84
N VAL A 489 20.46 10.86 -0.27
CA VAL A 489 20.79 11.79 0.82
C VAL A 489 20.91 11.04 2.15
N VAL A 490 20.07 10.02 2.38
CA VAL A 490 19.92 9.39 3.70
C VAL A 490 20.73 8.10 3.89
N ASP A 491 21.15 7.44 2.80
CA ASP A 491 21.86 6.15 2.86
C ASP A 491 23.07 6.14 1.91
N CYS A 492 24.27 5.92 2.45
CA CYS A 492 25.50 5.84 1.67
C CYS A 492 25.56 4.65 0.71
N THR A 493 24.89 3.54 1.04
CA THR A 493 24.87 2.37 0.17
C THR A 493 24.06 2.64 -1.10
N ALA A 494 23.19 3.65 -1.09
CA ALA A 494 22.47 4.14 -2.26
C ALA A 494 23.38 4.84 -3.29
N ALA A 495 24.47 5.48 -2.84
CA ALA A 495 25.40 6.21 -3.69
C ALA A 495 26.54 5.32 -4.25
N ALA A 496 27.02 4.36 -3.46
CA ALA A 496 28.15 3.51 -3.81
C ALA A 496 27.89 2.60 -5.03
N ALA A 497 26.64 2.22 -5.30
CA ALA A 497 26.28 1.36 -6.43
C ALA A 497 26.28 2.07 -7.80
N SER A 498 26.42 3.41 -7.85
CA SER A 498 26.51 4.16 -9.11
C SER A 498 27.93 4.22 -9.68
N VAL A 499 28.94 3.72 -8.96
CA VAL A 499 30.31 3.65 -9.45
C VAL A 499 30.58 2.23 -9.92
N LYS A 500 30.38 1.96 -11.22
CA LYS A 500 31.08 0.83 -11.84
C LYS A 500 32.57 1.08 -11.65
N PRO A 501 33.34 0.18 -11.02
CA PRO A 501 34.78 0.35 -10.99
C PRO A 501 35.27 0.23 -12.44
N LEU A 502 35.66 1.35 -13.04
CA LEU A 502 36.49 1.40 -14.24
C LEU A 502 37.92 0.95 -13.86
N ILE A 503 38.04 -0.26 -13.32
CA ILE A 503 39.31 -0.91 -13.03
C ILE A 503 39.42 -2.07 -14.01
N PHE A 504 39.58 -1.79 -15.30
CA PHE A 504 40.09 -2.78 -16.27
C PHE A 504 40.62 -2.21 -17.59
N ILE A 505 40.83 -0.89 -17.73
CA ILE A 505 41.39 -0.30 -18.97
C ILE A 505 42.80 0.30 -18.77
N SER A 506 43.25 0.55 -17.53
CA SER A 506 44.59 1.12 -17.29
C SER A 506 45.74 0.11 -17.33
N THR A 507 45.49 -1.20 -17.23
CA THR A 507 46.56 -2.22 -17.24
C THR A 507 46.97 -2.66 -18.65
N LEU A 508 46.12 -2.49 -19.67
CA LEU A 508 46.48 -2.85 -21.05
C LEU A 508 47.42 -1.82 -21.71
N LEU A 509 47.36 -0.54 -21.29
CA LEU A 509 48.22 0.52 -21.82
C LEU A 509 49.63 0.53 -21.22
N ILE A 510 49.84 -0.12 -20.06
CA ILE A 510 51.17 -0.22 -19.43
C ILE A 510 51.97 -1.40 -20.01
N VAL A 511 51.30 -2.48 -20.42
CA VAL A 511 51.98 -3.65 -21.03
C VAL A 511 52.41 -3.36 -22.48
N ILE A 512 51.67 -2.54 -23.24
CA ILE A 512 52.03 -2.20 -24.63
C ILE A 512 53.21 -1.20 -24.72
N ARG A 513 53.52 -0.44 -23.66
CA ARG A 513 54.71 0.44 -23.61
C ARG A 513 56.00 -0.25 -23.16
N LEU A 514 55.95 -1.53 -22.77
CA LEU A 514 57.11 -2.33 -22.37
C LEU A 514 57.53 -3.36 -23.42
N LEU A 515 56.83 -3.43 -24.57
CA LEU A 515 57.07 -4.40 -25.64
C LEU A 515 57.21 -3.77 -27.04
N LEU A 516 57.43 -2.45 -27.15
CA LEU A 516 57.78 -1.75 -28.39
C LEU A 516 59.01 -0.87 -28.21
#